data_AF-A0A8X6NVU2-F1
#
_entry.id   AF-A0A8X6NVU2-F1
#
_cell.length_a   1.000
_cell.length_b   1.000
_cell.length_c   1.000
_cell.angle_alpha   90.00
_cell.angle_beta   90.00
_cell.angle_gamma   90.00
#
_symmetry.space_group_name_H-M   'P 1'
#
loop_
_entity.id
_entity.type
_entity.pdbx_description
1 polymer ?
#
loop_
_entity_poly.entity_id
_entity_poly.type
_entity_poly.pdbx_seq_one_letter_code
_entity_poly.pdbx_strand_id
1 'polypeptide(L)'
;MVNSAFSLELFALTKFAIHILSDPDIKAFQYKNRTLIRSMSAKQWEPIIMKKLSSSDLPLLLKKKVIGLIQPLSVEIDQWTCDHYSILKYYKHESLNEYVWKDNGTIDRLKTAKNYIQCESNSLFRRFRMACVYWLEEEAKQLWEKMPESSRRRLDAIRDDSLSDRWEHAVKDWIPFLKSGAVDWKMHRFSHPFSWYCQDSLIMQGNLLQHLSPQDRLNVFKRMIKGPGSTHKKTFCLSKMNAEQLKIRMKMEPVEVFISLCNWPLHLLFQEMSDHIFSFLNERQFLEFLIEVVYYKIGFDWMDCDYVELLNELWKKCPVHFKQYVENSKFFDILKMALNHDYKKPFHDECPWENIFDIVSEISFKNRISNE
;
A
#
# COMPACT_ATOMS: atom_id res chain seq x y z
N MET A 1 7.19 -17.48 4.69
CA MET A 1 8.23 -16.83 5.49
C MET A 1 7.92 -15.33 5.60
N VAL A 2 6.87 -15.00 6.35
CA VAL A 2 6.71 -13.70 7.04
C VAL A 2 6.09 -14.03 8.39
N ASN A 3 6.82 -14.87 9.15
CA ASN A 3 6.68 -14.97 10.60
C ASN A 3 7.98 -14.42 11.18
N SER A 4 8.52 -13.32 10.64
CA SER A 4 9.41 -12.51 11.45
C SER A 4 8.51 -12.07 12.61
N ALA A 5 8.83 -12.56 13.81
CA ALA A 5 8.08 -12.21 15.00
C ALA A 5 8.16 -10.69 15.11
N PHE A 6 7.08 -9.99 14.75
CA PHE A 6 6.93 -8.58 15.09
C PHE A 6 7.29 -8.50 16.57
N SER A 7 8.22 -7.61 16.93
CA SER A 7 8.55 -7.45 18.33
C SER A 7 7.25 -7.16 19.09
N LEU A 8 7.08 -7.76 20.27
CA LEU A 8 5.90 -7.53 21.09
C LEU A 8 5.66 -6.02 21.31
N GLU A 9 6.76 -5.25 21.36
CA GLU A 9 6.75 -3.80 21.36
C GLU A 9 6.06 -3.22 20.11
N LEU A 10 6.51 -3.53 18.90
CA LEU A 10 5.92 -2.99 17.67
C LEU A 10 4.45 -3.36 17.53
N PHE A 11 4.07 -4.58 17.91
CA PHE A 11 2.68 -5.01 17.96
C PHE A 11 1.84 -4.17 18.92
N ALA A 12 2.31 -3.98 20.17
CA ALA A 12 1.62 -3.18 21.16
C ALA A 12 1.48 -1.71 20.74
N LEU A 13 2.55 -1.12 20.21
CA LEU A 13 2.55 0.25 19.70
C LEU A 13 1.61 0.43 18.52
N THR A 14 1.57 -0.55 17.61
CA THR A 14 0.65 -0.55 16.46
C THR A 14 -0.80 -0.57 16.93
N LYS A 15 -1.15 -1.45 17.88
CA LYS A 15 -2.51 -1.48 18.45
C LYS A 15 -2.86 -0.18 19.16
N PHE A 16 -1.91 0.42 19.86
CA PHE A 16 -2.11 1.70 20.52
C PHE A 16 -2.33 2.83 19.49
N ALA A 17 -1.53 2.87 18.43
CA ALA A 17 -1.68 3.83 17.33
C ALA A 17 -3.04 3.70 16.62
N ILE A 18 -3.50 2.46 16.38
CA ILE A 18 -4.85 2.19 15.85
C ILE A 18 -5.94 2.74 16.77
N HIS A 19 -5.79 2.57 18.09
CA HIS A 19 -6.74 3.11 19.06
C HIS A 19 -6.79 4.63 19.00
N ILE A 20 -5.64 5.31 18.89
CA ILE A 20 -5.56 6.76 18.72
C ILE A 20 -6.24 7.23 17.43
N LEU A 21 -6.00 6.54 16.30
CA LEU A 21 -6.68 6.84 15.02
C LEU A 21 -8.20 6.60 15.06
N SER A 22 -8.65 5.74 15.97
CA SER A 22 -10.08 5.46 16.16
C SER A 22 -10.76 6.50 17.06
N ASP A 23 -10.01 7.40 17.68
CA ASP A 23 -10.53 8.40 18.58
C ASP A 23 -11.47 9.40 17.87
N PRO A 24 -12.65 9.72 18.44
CA PRO A 24 -13.60 10.62 17.81
C PRO A 24 -13.03 12.01 17.47
N ASP A 25 -12.14 12.56 18.30
CA ASP A 25 -11.56 13.90 18.06
C ASP A 25 -10.62 13.88 16.86
N ILE A 26 -9.84 12.80 16.71
CA ILE A 26 -8.95 12.60 15.57
C ILE A 26 -9.75 12.39 14.28
N LYS A 27 -10.85 11.62 14.34
CA LYS A 27 -11.76 11.45 13.21
C LYS A 27 -12.44 12.74 12.81
N ALA A 28 -12.92 13.51 13.78
CA ALA A 28 -13.52 14.83 13.54
C ALA A 28 -12.51 15.79 12.90
N PHE A 29 -11.25 15.74 13.33
CA PHE A 29 -10.17 16.52 12.71
C PHE A 29 -9.94 16.14 11.24
N GLN A 30 -9.81 14.85 10.93
CA GLN A 30 -9.65 14.38 9.55
C GLN A 30 -10.85 14.78 8.68
N TYR A 31 -12.06 14.65 9.21
CA TYR A 31 -13.30 15.04 8.53
C TYR A 31 -13.35 16.54 8.22
N LYS A 32 -13.04 17.39 9.21
CA LYS A 32 -13.05 18.85 9.06
C LYS A 32 -12.10 19.32 7.97
N ASN A 33 -10.92 18.70 7.86
CA ASN A 33 -9.94 19.04 6.85
C ASN A 33 -10.23 18.42 5.47
N ARG A 34 -11.26 17.56 5.35
CA ARG A 34 -11.58 16.77 4.14
C ARG A 34 -10.36 16.05 3.57
N THR A 35 -9.40 15.74 4.42
CA THR A 35 -8.06 15.30 4.05
C THR A 35 -7.60 14.30 5.09
N LEU A 36 -7.11 13.14 4.64
CA LEU A 36 -6.53 12.14 5.53
C LEU A 36 -5.14 12.59 5.98
N ILE A 37 -4.72 12.11 7.15
CA ILE A 37 -3.42 12.48 7.76
C ILE A 37 -2.25 12.30 6.78
N ARG A 38 -2.30 11.30 5.90
CA ARG A 38 -1.25 11.06 4.89
C ARG A 38 -0.99 12.24 3.94
N SER A 39 -2.00 13.10 3.75
CA SER A 39 -1.96 14.23 2.82
C SER A 39 -1.65 15.53 3.54
N MET A 40 -1.38 15.45 4.85
CA MET A 40 -1.02 16.57 5.72
C MET A 40 0.45 16.45 6.09
N SER A 41 1.15 17.58 6.23
CA SER A 41 2.52 17.54 6.74
C SER A 41 2.52 17.16 8.23
N ALA A 42 3.58 16.52 8.71
CA ALA A 42 3.75 16.14 10.12
C ALA A 42 3.44 17.32 11.06
N LYS A 43 3.90 18.53 10.70
CA LYS A 43 3.64 19.79 11.41
C LYS A 43 2.16 20.06 11.71
N GLN A 44 1.25 19.61 10.84
CA GLN A 44 -0.19 19.88 10.99
C GLN A 44 -0.89 18.89 11.91
N TRP A 45 -0.56 17.60 11.83
CA TRP A 45 -1.28 16.54 12.54
C TRP A 45 -0.56 16.04 13.78
N GLU A 46 0.77 16.09 13.83
CA GLU A 46 1.58 15.61 14.96
C GLU A 46 1.21 16.31 16.29
N PRO A 47 1.05 17.65 16.37
CA PRO A 47 0.69 18.30 17.63
C PRO A 47 -0.63 17.81 18.21
N ILE A 48 -1.58 17.42 17.35
CA ILE A 48 -2.90 16.95 17.75
C ILE A 48 -2.80 15.53 18.34
N ILE A 49 -2.04 14.67 17.66
CA ILE A 49 -1.73 13.33 18.17
C ILE A 49 -0.92 13.44 19.47
N MET A 50 0.11 14.28 19.53
CA MET A 50 0.90 14.52 20.75
C MET A 50 0.05 15.01 21.91
N LYS A 51 -0.88 15.93 21.66
CA LYS A 51 -1.83 16.38 22.68
C LYS A 51 -2.67 15.21 23.21
N LYS A 52 -3.12 14.31 22.33
CA LYS A 52 -3.86 13.11 22.74
C LYS A 52 -2.98 12.12 23.51
N LEU A 53 -1.72 11.95 23.09
CA LEU A 53 -0.75 11.12 23.78
C LEU A 53 -0.31 11.73 25.11
N SER A 54 -0.43 13.04 25.31
CA SER A 54 -0.04 13.69 26.56
C SER A 54 -0.86 13.22 27.76
N SER A 55 -2.08 12.72 27.53
CA SER A 55 -2.90 12.10 28.56
C SER A 55 -2.53 10.64 28.88
N SER A 56 -1.57 10.04 28.16
CA SER A 56 -1.10 8.68 28.45
C SER A 56 0.21 8.70 29.23
N ASP A 57 0.41 7.67 30.06
CA ASP A 57 1.62 7.48 30.87
C ASP A 57 2.80 6.93 30.06
N LEU A 58 2.71 6.93 28.72
CA LEU A 58 3.77 6.42 27.87
C LEU A 58 5.04 7.30 27.99
N PRO A 59 6.23 6.68 28.10
CA PRO A 59 7.50 7.38 27.95
C PRO A 59 7.57 8.15 26.62
N LEU A 60 8.28 9.28 26.61
CA LEU A 60 8.41 10.15 25.44
C LEU A 60 8.90 9.38 24.19
N LEU A 61 9.82 8.43 24.36
CA LEU A 61 10.33 7.61 23.26
C LEU A 61 9.23 6.75 22.63
N LEU A 62 8.36 6.14 23.43
CA LEU A 62 7.24 5.35 22.92
C LEU A 62 6.19 6.23 22.26
N LYS A 63 5.92 7.44 22.79
CA LYS A 63 5.02 8.40 22.15
C LYS A 63 5.49 8.76 20.74
N LYS A 64 6.79 9.00 20.55
CA LYS A 64 7.39 9.24 19.23
C LYS A 64 7.23 8.03 18.29
N LYS A 65 7.45 6.81 18.78
CA LYS A 65 7.23 5.60 17.97
C LYS A 65 5.75 5.44 17.57
N VAL A 66 4.81 5.73 18.46
CA VAL A 66 3.37 5.72 18.14
C VAL A 66 3.06 6.73 17.04
N ILE A 67 3.60 7.95 17.12
CA ILE A 67 3.43 8.98 16.08
C ILE A 67 3.95 8.50 14.73
N GLY A 68 5.13 7.87 14.70
CA GLY A 68 5.68 7.32 13.47
C GLY A 68 4.77 6.30 12.79
N LEU A 69 3.95 5.59 13.57
CA LEU A 69 2.97 4.62 13.05
C LEU A 69 1.66 5.26 12.57
N ILE A 70 1.34 6.50 12.96
CA ILE A 70 0.06 7.14 12.56
C ILE A 70 -0.02 7.35 11.05
N GLN A 71 1.07 7.82 10.43
CA GLN A 71 1.11 8.07 8.99
C GLN A 71 0.93 6.80 8.15
N PRO A 72 1.70 5.70 8.32
CA PRO A 72 1.51 4.47 7.53
C PRO A 72 0.14 3.84 7.76
N LEU A 73 -0.39 3.87 9.00
CA LEU A 73 -1.75 3.40 9.27
C LEU A 73 -2.81 4.26 8.56
N SER A 74 -2.60 5.57 8.50
CA SER A 74 -3.49 6.49 7.76
C SER A 74 -3.42 6.25 6.25
N VAL A 75 -2.24 5.91 5.72
CA VAL A 75 -2.06 5.49 4.31
C VAL A 75 -2.81 4.19 4.04
N GLU A 76 -2.76 3.21 4.94
CA GLU A 76 -3.50 1.95 4.79
C GLU A 76 -5.03 2.18 4.79
N ILE A 77 -5.53 3.07 5.67
CA ILE A 77 -6.95 3.48 5.69
C ILE A 77 -7.36 4.19 4.41
N ASP A 78 -6.56 5.16 3.95
CA ASP A 78 -6.80 5.87 2.71
C ASP A 78 -6.85 4.90 1.54
N GLN A 79 -5.86 4.02 1.45
CA GLN A 79 -5.76 3.07 0.35
C GLN A 79 -6.99 2.16 0.32
N TRP A 80 -7.39 1.62 1.48
CA TRP A 80 -8.62 0.84 1.55
C TRP A 80 -9.83 1.67 1.13
N THR A 81 -9.91 2.94 1.53
CA THR A 81 -11.05 3.80 1.18
C THR A 81 -11.08 4.14 -0.31
N CYS A 82 -9.94 4.49 -0.89
CA CYS A 82 -9.75 4.75 -2.33
C CYS A 82 -10.12 3.51 -3.15
N ASP A 83 -9.68 2.33 -2.70
CA ASP A 83 -10.02 1.06 -3.32
C ASP A 83 -11.51 0.71 -3.21
N HIS A 84 -12.29 1.38 -2.35
CA HIS A 84 -13.72 1.13 -2.24
C HIS A 84 -14.56 2.37 -2.50
N TYR A 85 -13.96 3.42 -3.06
CA TYR A 85 -14.59 4.74 -3.15
C TYR A 85 -15.96 4.70 -3.85
N SER A 86 -16.11 3.96 -4.94
CA SER A 86 -17.40 3.87 -5.67
C SER A 86 -18.50 3.14 -4.88
N ILE A 87 -18.13 2.26 -3.96
CA ILE A 87 -19.05 1.58 -3.04
C ILE A 87 -19.37 2.50 -1.86
N LEU A 88 -18.39 3.28 -1.41
CA LEU A 88 -18.44 4.16 -0.25
C LEU A 88 -18.86 5.61 -0.56
N LYS A 89 -19.10 6.00 -1.82
CA LYS A 89 -19.24 7.38 -2.35
C LYS A 89 -20.20 8.33 -1.60
N TYR A 90 -21.01 7.82 -0.67
CA TYR A 90 -21.94 8.61 0.16
C TYR A 90 -21.96 8.16 1.63
N TYR A 91 -20.96 7.41 2.06
CA TYR A 91 -20.81 6.97 3.44
C TYR A 91 -19.99 8.01 4.18
N LYS A 92 -20.54 8.54 5.28
CA LYS A 92 -19.76 9.38 6.19
C LYS A 92 -18.61 8.52 6.72
N HIS A 93 -17.38 9.03 6.69
CA HIS A 93 -16.21 8.32 7.23
C HIS A 93 -16.37 7.88 8.70
N GLU A 94 -17.34 8.45 9.41
CA GLU A 94 -17.67 8.19 10.83
C GLU A 94 -17.98 6.72 11.15
N SER A 95 -18.48 5.94 10.20
CA SER A 95 -18.87 4.53 10.40
C SER A 95 -17.79 3.51 10.00
N LEU A 96 -16.58 3.94 9.65
CA LEU A 96 -15.43 3.06 9.38
C LEU A 96 -14.68 2.66 10.66
N ASN A 97 -15.33 2.68 11.82
CA ASN A 97 -14.81 2.14 13.08
C ASN A 97 -14.58 0.61 13.05
N GLU A 98 -14.85 -0.07 11.93
CA GLU A 98 -14.90 -1.52 11.81
C GLU A 98 -13.73 -2.13 11.04
N TYR A 99 -12.63 -1.38 10.83
CA TYR A 99 -11.42 -1.97 10.27
C TYR A 99 -10.94 -3.11 11.15
N VAL A 100 -10.87 -4.30 10.55
CA VAL A 100 -10.25 -5.45 11.20
C VAL A 100 -8.76 -5.35 10.91
N TRP A 101 -7.96 -5.03 11.92
CA TRP A 101 -6.52 -4.90 11.77
C TRP A 101 -5.81 -6.24 11.97
N LYS A 102 -4.74 -6.45 11.22
CA LYS A 102 -3.77 -7.52 11.45
C LYS A 102 -2.71 -7.07 12.45
N ASP A 103 -1.97 -8.03 12.98
CA ASP A 103 -0.90 -7.78 13.96
C ASP A 103 0.25 -6.95 13.40
N ASN A 104 0.44 -6.95 12.07
CA ASN A 104 1.43 -6.14 11.37
C ASN A 104 0.93 -4.73 11.00
N GLY A 105 -0.20 -4.28 11.56
CA GLY A 105 -0.74 -2.94 11.31
C GLY A 105 -1.30 -2.72 9.91
N THR A 106 -1.56 -3.78 9.13
CA THR A 106 -2.33 -3.67 7.88
C THR A 106 -3.78 -4.05 8.10
N ILE A 107 -4.67 -3.60 7.22
CA ILE A 107 -6.08 -3.98 7.31
C ILE A 107 -6.23 -5.44 6.81
N ASP A 108 -6.90 -6.28 7.60
CA ASP A 108 -7.49 -7.52 7.12
C ASP A 108 -8.67 -7.18 6.21
N ARG A 109 -8.32 -6.90 4.96
CA ARG A 109 -9.24 -6.45 3.93
C ARG A 109 -10.42 -7.41 3.79
N LEU A 110 -10.19 -8.72 3.84
CA LEU A 110 -11.24 -9.73 3.68
C LEU A 110 -12.21 -9.71 4.86
N LYS A 111 -11.70 -9.75 6.10
CA LYS A 111 -12.55 -9.70 7.29
C LYS A 111 -13.30 -8.38 7.39
N THR A 112 -12.62 -7.26 7.10
CA THR A 112 -13.24 -5.93 7.06
C THR A 112 -14.39 -5.87 6.06
N ALA A 113 -14.21 -6.43 4.86
CA ALA A 113 -15.28 -6.51 3.87
C ALA A 113 -16.43 -7.42 4.30
N LYS A 114 -16.14 -8.54 4.96
CA LYS A 114 -17.18 -9.40 5.54
C LYS A 114 -17.98 -8.67 6.61
N ASN A 115 -17.33 -7.93 7.52
CA ASN A 115 -18.02 -7.10 8.51
C ASN A 115 -18.91 -6.06 7.81
N TYR A 116 -18.39 -5.37 6.80
CA TYR A 116 -19.16 -4.42 5.99
C TYR A 116 -20.39 -5.06 5.35
N ILE A 117 -20.25 -6.28 4.80
CA ILE A 117 -21.33 -7.07 4.20
C ILE A 117 -22.34 -7.55 5.23
N GLN A 118 -21.94 -7.79 6.47
CA GLN A 118 -22.84 -8.23 7.54
C GLN A 118 -23.64 -7.07 8.16
N CYS A 119 -23.11 -5.85 8.10
CA CYS A 119 -23.75 -4.66 8.65
C CYS A 119 -25.04 -4.30 7.91
N GLU A 120 -26.19 -4.48 8.55
CA GLU A 120 -27.52 -4.27 7.93
C GLU A 120 -27.87 -2.81 7.67
N SER A 121 -27.15 -1.88 8.31
CA SER A 121 -27.27 -0.44 8.02
C SER A 121 -26.80 -0.10 6.59
N ASN A 122 -25.98 -0.96 5.98
CA ASN A 122 -25.58 -0.83 4.59
C ASN A 122 -26.67 -1.36 3.65
N SER A 123 -26.96 -0.61 2.57
CA SER A 123 -27.91 -1.05 1.55
C SER A 123 -27.52 -2.40 0.93
N LEU A 124 -28.50 -3.25 0.62
CA LEU A 124 -28.29 -4.53 -0.08
C LEU A 124 -27.41 -4.39 -1.32
N PHE A 125 -27.62 -3.32 -2.09
CA PHE A 125 -26.83 -3.02 -3.29
C PHE A 125 -25.33 -2.86 -3.01
N ARG A 126 -24.96 -2.08 -1.97
CA ARG A 126 -23.55 -1.90 -1.59
C ARG A 126 -22.93 -3.17 -1.02
N ARG A 127 -23.66 -3.88 -0.17
CA ARG A 127 -23.24 -5.18 0.37
C ARG A 127 -22.96 -6.16 -0.77
N PHE A 128 -23.85 -6.21 -1.77
CA PHE A 128 -23.68 -7.04 -2.95
C PHE A 128 -22.45 -6.65 -3.77
N ARG A 129 -22.25 -5.35 -4.06
CA ARG A 129 -21.03 -4.89 -4.75
C ARG A 129 -19.76 -5.28 -4.00
N MET A 130 -19.76 -5.12 -2.67
CA MET A 130 -18.62 -5.51 -1.83
C MET A 130 -18.36 -7.02 -1.93
N ALA A 131 -19.41 -7.85 -1.86
CA ALA A 131 -19.29 -9.30 -2.01
C ALA A 131 -18.71 -9.70 -3.38
N CYS A 132 -19.17 -9.06 -4.46
CA CYS A 132 -18.64 -9.26 -5.80
C CYS A 132 -17.15 -8.89 -5.90
N VAL A 133 -16.76 -7.74 -5.33
CA VAL A 133 -15.37 -7.27 -5.33
C VAL A 133 -14.44 -8.22 -4.57
N TYR A 134 -14.90 -8.81 -3.47
CA TYR A 134 -14.09 -9.76 -2.69
C TYR A 134 -14.25 -11.22 -3.14
N TRP A 135 -15.05 -11.48 -4.17
CA TRP A 135 -15.37 -12.83 -4.66
C TRP A 135 -15.93 -13.75 -3.58
N LEU A 136 -16.83 -13.19 -2.77
CA LEU A 136 -17.51 -13.90 -1.70
C LEU A 136 -18.76 -14.56 -2.26
N GLU A 137 -18.60 -15.74 -2.86
CA GLU A 137 -19.62 -16.41 -3.66
C GLU A 137 -20.94 -16.62 -2.92
N GLU A 138 -20.87 -17.19 -1.72
CA GLU A 138 -22.06 -17.51 -0.93
C GLU A 138 -22.76 -16.23 -0.46
N GLU A 139 -21.99 -15.25 0.02
CA GLU A 139 -22.52 -13.94 0.40
C GLU A 139 -23.16 -13.21 -0.81
N ALA A 140 -22.54 -13.28 -2.00
CA ALA A 140 -23.04 -12.66 -3.21
C ALA A 140 -24.37 -13.30 -3.67
N LYS A 141 -24.47 -14.64 -3.66
CA LYS A 141 -25.71 -15.37 -3.98
C LYS A 141 -26.84 -14.99 -3.04
N GLN A 142 -26.59 -15.04 -1.72
CA GLN A 142 -27.60 -14.71 -0.71
C GLN A 142 -28.09 -13.26 -0.84
N LEU A 143 -27.18 -12.32 -1.10
CA LEU A 143 -27.53 -10.91 -1.29
C LEU A 143 -28.29 -10.69 -2.60
N TRP A 144 -27.92 -11.40 -3.67
CA TRP A 144 -28.62 -11.37 -4.95
C TRP A 144 -30.06 -11.85 -4.79
N GLU A 145 -30.28 -13.00 -4.14
CA GLU A 145 -31.61 -13.57 -3.87
C GLU A 145 -32.50 -12.62 -3.08
N LYS A 146 -31.95 -11.95 -2.06
CA LYS A 146 -32.67 -10.95 -1.26
C LYS A 146 -32.92 -9.63 -2.00
N MET A 147 -32.23 -9.37 -3.10
CA MET A 147 -32.31 -8.10 -3.81
C MET A 147 -33.60 -8.00 -4.64
N PRO A 148 -34.37 -6.90 -4.53
CA PRO A 148 -35.55 -6.67 -5.36
C PRO A 148 -35.23 -6.62 -6.86
N GLU A 149 -36.17 -7.05 -7.70
CA GLU A 149 -36.00 -7.08 -9.16
C GLU A 149 -35.65 -5.71 -9.75
N SER A 150 -36.22 -4.63 -9.22
CA SER A 150 -35.87 -3.25 -9.64
C SER A 150 -34.39 -2.93 -9.43
N SER A 151 -33.79 -3.41 -8.34
CA SER A 151 -32.37 -3.22 -8.06
C SER A 151 -31.49 -4.11 -8.94
N ARG A 152 -31.92 -5.35 -9.23
CA ARG A 152 -31.23 -6.23 -10.20
C ARG A 152 -31.24 -5.65 -11.61
N ARG A 153 -32.37 -5.10 -12.07
CA ARG A 153 -32.47 -4.39 -13.35
C ARG A 153 -31.53 -3.18 -13.44
N ARG A 154 -31.32 -2.46 -12.32
CA ARG A 154 -30.34 -1.37 -12.27
C ARG A 154 -28.90 -1.89 -12.45
N LEU A 155 -28.58 -3.06 -11.91
CA LEU A 155 -27.27 -3.71 -12.10
C LEU A 155 -27.07 -4.16 -13.55
N ASP A 156 -28.13 -4.68 -14.19
CA ASP A 156 -28.11 -5.05 -15.60
C ASP A 156 -27.93 -3.86 -16.53
N ALA A 157 -28.42 -2.68 -16.12
CA ALA A 157 -28.32 -1.44 -16.87
C ALA A 157 -26.96 -0.74 -16.74
N ILE A 158 -26.00 -1.29 -15.99
CA ILE A 158 -24.62 -0.77 -15.94
C ILE A 158 -23.98 -0.97 -17.32
N ARG A 159 -23.94 0.10 -18.11
CA ARG A 159 -23.41 0.10 -19.49
C ARG A 159 -21.88 -0.07 -19.50
N ASP A 160 -21.34 -0.41 -20.67
CA ASP A 160 -19.89 -0.59 -20.87
C ASP A 160 -19.11 0.71 -21.06
N ASP A 161 -19.82 1.80 -21.31
CA ASP A 161 -19.26 3.13 -21.56
C ASP A 161 -18.98 3.93 -20.27
N SER A 162 -19.47 3.49 -19.09
CA SER A 162 -19.10 4.07 -17.79
C SER A 162 -17.74 3.56 -17.31
N LEU A 163 -16.69 3.90 -18.07
CA LEU A 163 -15.28 3.66 -17.71
C LEU A 163 -14.86 4.29 -16.37
N SER A 164 -15.75 4.98 -15.64
CA SER A 164 -15.38 5.74 -14.44
C SER A 164 -15.11 4.87 -13.21
N ASP A 165 -15.78 3.72 -13.05
CA ASP A 165 -15.70 2.95 -11.80
C ASP A 165 -15.16 1.52 -12.04
N ARG A 166 -13.85 1.35 -11.81
CA ARG A 166 -13.06 0.08 -11.92
C ARG A 166 -13.73 -1.18 -11.33
N TRP A 167 -14.69 -1.01 -10.43
CA TRP A 167 -15.37 -2.04 -9.66
C TRP A 167 -16.63 -2.59 -10.34
N GLU A 168 -17.15 -1.88 -11.34
CA GLU A 168 -18.35 -2.30 -12.09
C GLU A 168 -18.11 -3.58 -12.89
N HIS A 169 -16.87 -3.82 -13.34
CA HIS A 169 -16.47 -5.05 -14.01
C HIS A 169 -16.63 -6.29 -13.13
N ALA A 170 -16.23 -6.22 -11.85
CA ALA A 170 -16.42 -7.33 -10.92
C ALA A 170 -17.90 -7.72 -10.86
N VAL A 171 -18.78 -6.75 -10.68
CA VAL A 171 -20.23 -6.97 -10.59
C VAL A 171 -20.79 -7.53 -11.90
N LYS A 172 -20.34 -7.01 -13.06
CA LYS A 172 -20.73 -7.51 -14.39
C LYS A 172 -20.36 -8.98 -14.57
N ASP A 173 -19.17 -9.39 -14.15
CA ASP A 173 -18.75 -10.79 -14.23
C ASP A 173 -19.63 -11.72 -13.38
N TRP A 174 -20.16 -11.23 -12.25
CA TRP A 174 -21.05 -11.97 -11.37
C TRP A 174 -22.47 -12.15 -11.93
N ILE A 175 -23.00 -11.19 -12.70
CA ILE A 175 -24.41 -11.21 -13.12
C ILE A 175 -24.76 -12.43 -14.00
N PRO A 176 -24.03 -12.75 -15.08
CA PRO A 176 -24.31 -13.95 -15.89
C PRO A 176 -24.24 -15.23 -15.06
N PHE A 177 -23.27 -15.33 -14.15
CA PHE A 177 -23.12 -16.47 -13.24
C PHE A 177 -24.36 -16.63 -12.35
N LEU A 178 -24.79 -15.56 -11.69
CA LEU A 178 -25.94 -15.58 -10.76
C LEU A 178 -27.28 -15.83 -11.47
N LYS A 179 -27.38 -15.48 -12.77
CA LYS A 179 -28.59 -15.72 -13.58
C LYS A 179 -28.66 -17.14 -14.15
N SER A 180 -27.55 -17.65 -14.65
CA SER A 180 -27.51 -18.92 -15.41
C SER A 180 -27.11 -20.12 -14.57
N GLY A 181 -26.40 -19.91 -13.45
CA GLY A 181 -25.79 -20.98 -12.65
C GLY A 181 -24.75 -21.83 -13.38
N ALA A 182 -24.43 -21.53 -14.64
CA ALA A 182 -23.79 -22.46 -15.57
C ALA A 182 -22.35 -22.09 -15.96
N VAL A 183 -21.90 -20.87 -15.66
CA VAL A 183 -20.54 -20.43 -16.02
C VAL A 183 -19.60 -20.71 -14.85
N ASP A 184 -18.58 -21.54 -15.05
CA ASP A 184 -17.46 -21.58 -14.12
C ASP A 184 -16.71 -20.25 -14.19
N TRP A 185 -17.07 -19.33 -13.29
CA TRP A 185 -16.50 -17.99 -13.22
C TRP A 185 -14.97 -18.04 -13.04
N LYS A 186 -14.43 -19.12 -12.46
CA LYS A 186 -12.99 -19.32 -12.31
C LYS A 186 -12.33 -19.41 -13.68
N MET A 187 -12.91 -20.21 -14.60
CA MET A 187 -12.41 -20.34 -15.98
C MET A 187 -12.62 -19.07 -16.81
N HIS A 188 -13.79 -18.43 -16.72
CA HIS A 188 -14.14 -17.26 -17.54
C HIS A 188 -13.21 -16.06 -17.28
N ARG A 189 -12.71 -15.90 -16.05
CA ARG A 189 -11.86 -14.76 -15.69
C ARG A 189 -10.43 -14.89 -16.17
N PHE A 190 -9.87 -16.10 -16.19
CA PHE A 190 -8.48 -16.31 -16.64
C PHE A 190 -8.33 -16.21 -18.17
N SER A 191 -9.42 -16.39 -18.91
CA SER A 191 -9.43 -16.37 -20.38
C SER A 191 -9.74 -15.01 -20.99
N HIS A 192 -10.24 -14.03 -20.23
CA HIS A 192 -10.66 -12.75 -20.78
C HIS A 192 -9.62 -11.63 -20.64
N PRO A 193 -9.15 -11.08 -21.79
CA PRO A 193 -8.34 -9.88 -21.85
C PRO A 193 -8.93 -8.67 -21.11
N PHE A 194 -10.24 -8.46 -21.19
CA PHE A 194 -10.84 -7.26 -20.60
C PHE A 194 -10.95 -7.30 -19.06
N SER A 195 -10.69 -8.45 -18.41
CA SER A 195 -10.57 -8.55 -16.94
C SER A 195 -9.33 -7.86 -16.37
N TRP A 196 -8.46 -7.30 -17.22
CA TRP A 196 -7.21 -6.64 -16.82
C TRP A 196 -7.44 -5.33 -16.06
N TYR A 197 -8.55 -4.63 -16.25
CA TYR A 197 -8.92 -3.48 -15.40
C TYR A 197 -9.24 -3.89 -13.96
N CYS A 198 -9.71 -5.14 -13.75
CA CYS A 198 -9.89 -5.72 -12.41
C CYS A 198 -8.55 -6.08 -11.72
N GLN A 199 -7.41 -5.98 -12.42
CA GLN A 199 -6.08 -6.18 -11.83
C GLN A 199 -5.60 -4.96 -11.02
N ASP A 200 -6.31 -3.85 -11.09
CA ASP A 200 -5.99 -2.69 -10.26
C ASP A 200 -6.42 -2.86 -8.80
N SER A 201 -7.25 -3.86 -8.52
CA SER A 201 -7.72 -4.15 -7.19
C SER A 201 -6.86 -5.21 -6.49
N LEU A 202 -6.04 -4.75 -5.55
CA LEU A 202 -5.34 -5.60 -4.57
C LEU A 202 -6.27 -6.60 -3.87
N ILE A 203 -7.52 -6.19 -3.69
CA ILE A 203 -8.58 -6.95 -3.03
C ILE A 203 -8.99 -8.18 -3.85
N MET A 204 -9.24 -7.99 -5.15
CA MET A 204 -9.66 -9.07 -6.04
C MET A 204 -8.58 -10.13 -6.23
N GLN A 205 -7.32 -9.75 -6.05
CA GLN A 205 -6.17 -10.61 -6.31
C GLN A 205 -5.81 -11.47 -5.09
N GLY A 206 -5.95 -10.97 -3.86
CA GLY A 206 -5.60 -11.75 -2.66
C GLY A 206 -6.33 -13.08 -2.55
N ASN A 207 -7.65 -13.08 -2.76
CA ASN A 207 -8.45 -14.31 -2.79
C ASN A 207 -8.25 -15.11 -4.07
N LEU A 208 -8.01 -14.47 -5.22
CA LEU A 208 -7.79 -15.20 -6.48
C LEU A 208 -6.45 -15.95 -6.49
N LEU A 209 -5.40 -15.33 -5.95
CA LEU A 209 -4.04 -15.89 -5.93
C LEU A 209 -3.98 -17.25 -5.21
N GLN A 210 -4.86 -17.50 -4.23
CA GLN A 210 -4.88 -18.78 -3.52
C GLN A 210 -5.36 -19.94 -4.41
N HIS A 211 -6.09 -19.64 -5.49
CA HIS A 211 -6.60 -20.62 -6.45
C HIS A 211 -5.70 -20.78 -7.68
N LEU A 212 -4.62 -20.00 -7.78
CA LEU A 212 -3.71 -20.01 -8.92
C LEU A 212 -2.55 -20.99 -8.73
N SER A 213 -2.12 -21.61 -9.84
CA SER A 213 -0.88 -22.36 -9.89
C SER A 213 0.31 -21.45 -9.49
N PRO A 214 1.43 -22.00 -8.98
CA PRO A 214 2.61 -21.19 -8.68
C PRO A 214 3.11 -20.37 -9.88
N GLN A 215 3.02 -20.91 -11.09
CA GLN A 215 3.44 -20.24 -12.32
C GLN A 215 2.51 -19.08 -12.69
N ASP A 216 1.19 -19.29 -12.58
CA ASP A 216 0.22 -18.23 -12.86
C ASP A 216 0.28 -17.11 -11.83
N ARG A 217 0.50 -17.44 -10.55
CA ARG A 217 0.78 -16.43 -9.52
C ARG A 217 1.99 -15.59 -9.89
N LEU A 218 3.08 -16.21 -10.33
CA LEU A 218 4.29 -15.49 -10.75
C LEU A 218 4.01 -14.58 -11.95
N ASN A 219 3.24 -15.05 -12.93
CA ASN A 219 2.83 -14.24 -14.09
C ASN A 219 1.99 -13.02 -13.67
N VAL A 220 1.07 -13.22 -12.73
CA VAL A 220 0.24 -12.15 -12.15
C VAL A 220 1.12 -11.15 -11.38
N PHE A 221 2.04 -11.62 -10.53
CA PHE A 221 3.00 -10.75 -9.83
C PHE A 221 3.90 -9.96 -10.79
N LYS A 222 4.43 -10.61 -11.83
CA LYS A 222 5.28 -9.97 -12.86
C LYS A 222 4.55 -8.82 -13.53
N ARG A 223 3.26 -8.97 -13.82
CA ARG A 223 2.45 -7.91 -14.45
C ARG A 223 2.17 -6.77 -13.47
N MET A 224 1.78 -7.09 -12.23
CA MET A 224 1.45 -6.06 -11.23
C MET A 224 2.63 -5.17 -10.84
N ILE A 225 3.84 -5.74 -10.81
CA ILE A 225 5.03 -4.96 -10.46
C ILE A 225 5.48 -4.09 -11.64
N LYS A 226 5.34 -4.57 -12.89
CA LYS A 226 5.68 -3.81 -14.11
C LYS A 226 4.69 -2.72 -14.48
N GLY A 227 3.42 -2.87 -14.11
CA GLY A 227 2.38 -1.91 -14.47
C GLY A 227 2.58 -0.54 -13.79
N PRO A 228 2.09 0.56 -14.39
CA PRO A 228 1.93 1.81 -13.68
C PRO A 228 1.00 1.55 -12.48
N GLY A 229 1.54 1.66 -11.27
CA GLY A 229 0.81 1.22 -10.09
C GLY A 229 1.42 1.72 -8.80
N SER A 230 0.56 1.98 -7.83
CA SER A 230 0.93 2.39 -6.48
C SER A 230 1.90 1.39 -5.86
N THR A 231 2.92 1.88 -5.17
CA THR A 231 3.91 1.12 -4.38
C THR A 231 3.27 0.01 -3.53
N HIS A 232 2.08 0.25 -2.97
CA HIS A 232 1.32 -0.72 -2.18
C HIS A 232 0.98 -2.02 -2.92
N LYS A 233 0.74 -1.95 -4.25
CA LYS A 233 0.48 -3.15 -5.07
C LYS A 233 1.70 -4.06 -5.06
N LYS A 234 2.87 -3.47 -5.27
CA LYS A 234 4.16 -4.16 -5.26
C LYS A 234 4.42 -4.76 -3.89
N THR A 235 4.26 -3.96 -2.81
CA THR A 235 4.40 -4.42 -1.42
C THR A 235 3.48 -5.63 -1.13
N PHE A 236 2.21 -5.57 -1.51
CA PHE A 236 1.29 -6.70 -1.32
C PHE A 236 1.78 -7.95 -2.05
N CYS A 237 2.19 -7.84 -3.32
CA CYS A 237 2.69 -8.97 -4.11
C CYS A 237 3.90 -9.63 -3.44
N LEU A 238 4.87 -8.82 -3.04
CA LEU A 238 6.09 -9.30 -2.40
C LEU A 238 5.78 -10.00 -1.07
N SER A 239 4.82 -9.48 -0.29
CA SER A 239 4.36 -10.13 0.95
C SER A 239 3.77 -11.53 0.74
N LYS A 240 3.37 -11.87 -0.49
CA LYS A 240 2.80 -13.18 -0.86
C LYS A 240 3.81 -14.11 -1.53
N MET A 241 5.01 -13.62 -1.83
CA MET A 241 6.07 -14.45 -2.39
C MET A 241 6.76 -15.27 -1.30
N ASN A 242 7.18 -16.50 -1.66
CA ASN A 242 8.17 -17.21 -0.86
C ASN A 242 9.59 -16.68 -1.15
N ALA A 243 10.58 -17.12 -0.36
CA ALA A 243 11.95 -16.63 -0.48
C ALA A 243 12.55 -16.85 -1.88
N GLU A 244 12.28 -17.98 -2.52
CA GLU A 244 12.80 -18.29 -3.86
C GLU A 244 12.15 -17.41 -4.93
N GLN A 245 10.84 -17.20 -4.87
CA GLN A 245 10.12 -16.26 -5.75
C GLN A 245 10.64 -14.83 -5.57
N LEU A 246 10.88 -14.41 -4.33
CA LEU A 246 11.42 -13.09 -4.02
C LEU A 246 12.83 -12.92 -4.59
N LYS A 247 13.72 -13.90 -4.42
CA LYS A 247 15.08 -13.90 -5.00
C LYS A 247 15.05 -13.83 -6.52
N ILE A 248 14.21 -14.64 -7.18
CA ILE A 248 14.02 -14.57 -8.64
C ILE A 248 13.61 -13.15 -9.03
N ARG A 249 12.71 -12.54 -8.26
CA ARG A 249 12.22 -11.20 -8.56
C ARG A 249 13.27 -10.12 -8.35
N MET A 250 14.06 -10.20 -7.28
CA MET A 250 15.18 -9.29 -7.03
C MET A 250 16.19 -9.31 -8.19
N LYS A 251 16.46 -10.47 -8.80
CA LYS A 251 17.33 -10.53 -9.99
C LYS A 251 16.76 -9.82 -11.22
N MET A 252 15.43 -9.75 -11.33
CA MET A 252 14.77 -9.16 -12.49
C MET A 252 14.57 -7.66 -12.33
N GLU A 253 14.15 -7.21 -11.15
CA GLU A 253 13.72 -5.83 -10.86
C GLU A 253 14.17 -5.46 -9.44
N PRO A 254 15.49 -5.34 -9.21
CA PRO A 254 16.04 -5.19 -7.87
C PRO A 254 15.58 -3.88 -7.22
N VAL A 255 15.64 -2.76 -7.94
CA VAL A 255 15.30 -1.41 -7.43
C VAL A 255 13.88 -1.39 -6.89
N GLU A 256 12.90 -1.83 -7.69
CA GLU A 256 11.49 -1.82 -7.33
C GLU A 256 11.19 -2.74 -6.15
N VAL A 257 11.86 -3.89 -6.07
CA VAL A 257 11.72 -4.80 -4.94
C VAL A 257 12.28 -4.16 -3.67
N PHE A 258 13.49 -3.59 -3.70
CA PHE A 258 14.08 -2.98 -2.52
C PHE A 258 13.29 -1.75 -2.03
N ILE A 259 12.83 -0.88 -2.92
CA ILE A 259 11.93 0.23 -2.55
C ILE A 259 10.69 -0.32 -1.88
N SER A 260 10.06 -1.35 -2.46
CA SER A 260 8.84 -1.95 -1.91
C SER A 260 9.08 -2.61 -0.54
N LEU A 261 10.26 -3.17 -0.30
CA LEU A 261 10.67 -3.71 0.98
C LEU A 261 10.91 -2.60 2.03
N CYS A 262 11.36 -1.41 1.63
CA CYS A 262 11.47 -0.26 2.54
C CYS A 262 10.12 0.30 3.01
N ASN A 263 9.00 -0.12 2.43
CA ASN A 263 7.67 0.34 2.81
C ASN A 263 7.12 -0.46 3.98
N TRP A 264 6.35 0.20 4.85
CA TRP A 264 5.49 -0.51 5.79
C TRP A 264 4.54 -1.50 5.07
N PRO A 265 4.38 -2.74 5.57
CA PRO A 265 4.97 -3.33 6.77
C PRO A 265 6.24 -4.17 6.51
N LEU A 266 6.85 -4.09 5.31
CA LEU A 266 7.93 -4.98 4.89
C LEU A 266 9.35 -4.55 5.30
N HIS A 267 9.52 -3.39 5.94
CA HIS A 267 10.85 -2.88 6.33
C HIS A 267 11.67 -3.87 7.18
N LEU A 268 11.04 -4.75 7.97
CA LEU A 268 11.75 -5.82 8.69
C LEU A 268 12.41 -6.83 7.73
N LEU A 269 11.72 -7.19 6.64
CA LEU A 269 12.30 -8.04 5.58
C LEU A 269 13.40 -7.30 4.82
N PHE A 270 13.32 -5.97 4.70
CA PHE A 270 14.41 -5.20 4.11
C PHE A 270 15.71 -5.36 4.91
N GLN A 271 15.65 -5.29 6.24
CA GLN A 271 16.83 -5.48 7.09
C GLN A 271 17.47 -6.84 6.88
N GLU A 272 16.66 -7.92 6.85
CA GLU A 272 17.13 -9.29 6.58
C GLU A 272 17.80 -9.42 5.20
N MET A 273 17.30 -8.67 4.21
CA MET A 273 17.79 -8.74 2.82
C MET A 273 18.88 -7.70 2.49
N SER A 274 19.16 -6.77 3.42
CA SER A 274 20.06 -5.64 3.19
C SER A 274 21.49 -6.09 2.90
N ASP A 275 21.94 -7.21 3.46
CA ASP A 275 23.28 -7.74 3.20
C ASP A 275 23.44 -8.31 1.78
N HIS A 276 22.32 -8.60 1.11
CA HIS A 276 22.32 -9.14 -0.24
C HIS A 276 22.05 -8.10 -1.31
N ILE A 277 21.65 -6.88 -0.94
CA ILE A 277 21.22 -5.83 -1.87
C ILE A 277 22.26 -5.54 -2.96
N PHE A 278 23.54 -5.48 -2.57
CA PHE A 278 24.67 -5.20 -3.46
C PHE A 278 24.97 -6.32 -4.45
N SER A 279 24.48 -7.54 -4.20
CA SER A 279 24.63 -8.66 -5.14
C SER A 279 23.62 -8.63 -6.29
N PHE A 280 22.57 -7.82 -6.17
CA PHE A 280 21.50 -7.72 -7.17
C PHE A 280 21.49 -6.39 -7.94
N LEU A 281 22.10 -5.34 -7.40
CA LEU A 281 22.14 -4.01 -8.01
C LEU A 281 23.46 -3.80 -8.76
N ASN A 282 23.40 -2.99 -9.82
CA ASN A 282 24.57 -2.26 -10.33
C ASN A 282 24.60 -0.82 -9.77
N GLU A 283 25.67 -0.08 -10.02
CA GLU A 283 25.90 1.22 -9.40
C GLU A 283 24.80 2.24 -9.71
N ARG A 284 24.31 2.23 -10.95
CA ARG A 284 23.19 3.09 -11.38
C ARG A 284 21.90 2.74 -10.63
N GLN A 285 21.56 1.45 -10.55
CA GLN A 285 20.37 0.99 -9.85
C GLN A 285 20.43 1.27 -8.35
N PHE A 286 21.62 1.22 -7.76
CA PHE A 286 21.81 1.63 -6.37
C PHE A 286 21.60 3.13 -6.17
N LEU A 287 22.11 3.98 -7.08
CA LEU A 287 21.82 5.41 -7.07
C LEU A 287 20.31 5.69 -7.20
N GLU A 288 19.62 5.00 -8.11
CA GLU A 288 18.16 5.09 -8.26
C GLU A 288 17.42 4.73 -6.96
N PHE A 289 17.80 3.62 -6.32
CA PHE A 289 17.25 3.23 -5.03
C PHE A 289 17.46 4.31 -3.95
N LEU A 290 18.67 4.89 -3.85
CA LEU A 290 18.96 5.93 -2.87
C LEU A 290 18.12 7.19 -3.11
N ILE A 291 17.96 7.60 -4.37
CA ILE A 291 17.12 8.74 -4.75
C ILE A 291 15.68 8.50 -4.31
N GLU A 292 15.15 7.30 -4.55
CA GLU A 292 13.78 6.96 -4.18
C GLU A 292 13.56 7.01 -2.66
N VAL A 293 14.51 6.52 -1.86
CA VAL A 293 14.41 6.61 -0.40
C VAL A 293 14.55 8.06 0.08
N VAL A 294 15.57 8.80 -0.38
CA VAL A 294 15.79 10.18 0.08
C VAL A 294 14.66 11.10 -0.36
N TYR A 295 14.23 11.03 -1.62
CA TYR A 295 13.20 11.90 -2.15
C TYR A 295 11.82 11.53 -1.60
N TYR A 296 11.38 10.27 -1.75
CA TYR A 296 10.00 9.91 -1.42
C TYR A 296 9.76 9.58 0.05
N LYS A 297 10.79 9.16 0.79
CA LYS A 297 10.66 8.82 2.21
C LYS A 297 11.13 9.95 3.10
N ILE A 298 12.40 10.30 3.05
CA ILE A 298 12.95 11.34 3.92
C ILE A 298 12.37 12.71 3.54
N GLY A 299 12.28 13.00 2.24
CA GLY A 299 11.76 14.27 1.73
C GLY A 299 10.33 14.61 2.06
N PHE A 300 9.48 13.60 2.18
CA PHE A 300 8.09 13.76 2.58
C PHE A 300 7.88 13.46 4.07
N ASP A 301 8.95 13.49 4.86
CA ASP A 301 8.97 13.27 6.31
C ASP A 301 8.22 11.98 6.71
N TRP A 302 8.46 10.88 5.99
CA TRP A 302 7.88 9.58 6.36
C TRP A 302 8.50 9.07 7.66
N MET A 303 7.64 8.74 8.63
CA MET A 303 8.05 8.33 9.98
C MET A 303 7.75 6.85 10.29
N ASP A 304 7.39 6.04 9.28
CA ASP A 304 7.09 4.60 9.44
C ASP A 304 8.35 3.74 9.65
N CYS A 305 9.53 4.31 9.39
CA CYS A 305 10.83 3.73 9.64
C CYS A 305 11.85 4.86 9.89
N ASP A 306 12.93 4.60 10.62
CA ASP A 306 14.08 5.52 10.66
C ASP A 306 14.89 5.37 9.37
N TYR A 307 14.43 6.06 8.32
CA TYR A 307 15.08 5.99 7.00
C TYR A 307 16.48 6.59 7.00
N VAL A 308 16.77 7.53 7.90
CA VAL A 308 18.11 8.13 8.04
C VAL A 308 19.08 7.10 8.63
N GLU A 309 18.68 6.40 9.71
CA GLU A 309 19.45 5.30 10.28
C GLU A 309 19.64 4.17 9.26
N LEU A 310 18.57 3.77 8.57
CA LEU A 310 18.60 2.75 7.52
C LEU A 310 19.58 3.11 6.41
N LEU A 311 19.56 4.35 5.91
CA LEU A 311 20.52 4.82 4.91
C LEU A 311 21.95 4.85 5.45
N ASN A 312 22.14 5.27 6.71
CA ASN A 312 23.45 5.28 7.34
C ASN A 312 24.04 3.86 7.47
N GLU A 313 23.25 2.88 7.89
CA GLU A 313 23.68 1.48 7.95
C GLU A 313 24.01 0.92 6.58
N LEU A 314 23.13 1.15 5.60
CA LEU A 314 23.33 0.71 4.23
C LEU A 314 24.60 1.35 3.63
N TRP A 315 24.80 2.65 3.83
CA TRP A 315 25.98 3.38 3.35
C TRP A 315 27.26 2.87 4.01
N LYS A 316 27.25 2.51 5.29
CA LYS A 316 28.43 1.91 5.96
C LYS A 316 28.82 0.58 5.30
N LYS A 317 27.85 -0.30 5.03
CA LYS A 317 28.04 -1.61 4.40
C LYS A 317 28.33 -1.54 2.90
N CYS A 318 28.05 -0.40 2.26
CA CYS A 318 28.13 -0.22 0.82
C CYS A 318 29.56 -0.45 0.28
N PRO A 319 29.74 -1.31 -0.74
CA PRO A 319 31.04 -1.55 -1.36
C PRO A 319 31.62 -0.28 -1.99
N VAL A 320 32.95 -0.22 -2.09
CA VAL A 320 33.68 0.99 -2.51
C VAL A 320 33.25 1.51 -3.89
N HIS A 321 33.05 0.62 -4.87
CA HIS A 321 32.70 1.03 -6.24
C HIS A 321 31.33 1.73 -6.32
N PHE A 322 30.34 1.27 -5.55
CA PHE A 322 29.05 1.95 -5.42
C PHE A 322 29.19 3.33 -4.78
N LYS A 323 29.98 3.45 -3.70
CA LYS A 323 30.25 4.75 -3.05
C LYS A 323 30.87 5.73 -4.01
N GLN A 324 31.94 5.32 -4.71
CA GLN A 324 32.62 6.15 -5.71
C GLN A 324 31.69 6.59 -6.83
N TYR A 325 30.82 5.70 -7.32
CA TYR A 325 29.85 6.06 -8.34
C TYR A 325 28.87 7.14 -7.85
N VAL A 326 28.32 6.98 -6.65
CA VAL A 326 27.41 7.94 -6.05
C VAL A 326 28.12 9.26 -5.74
N GLU A 327 29.35 9.21 -5.21
CA GLU A 327 30.21 10.36 -4.92
C GLU A 327 30.49 11.24 -6.15
N ASN A 328 30.58 10.63 -7.32
CA ASN A 328 30.76 11.31 -8.60
C ASN A 328 29.45 11.80 -9.24
N SER A 329 28.30 11.55 -8.60
CA SER A 329 26.99 11.98 -9.09
C SER A 329 26.59 13.35 -8.51
N LYS A 330 25.73 14.08 -9.24
CA LYS A 330 25.12 15.34 -8.74
C LYS A 330 24.26 15.14 -7.49
N PHE A 331 23.86 13.89 -7.18
CA PHE A 331 23.02 13.55 -6.04
C PHE A 331 23.81 13.47 -4.73
N PHE A 332 25.14 13.39 -4.78
CA PHE A 332 25.93 13.11 -3.58
C PHE A 332 25.75 14.14 -2.46
N ASP A 333 25.65 15.42 -2.81
CA ASP A 333 25.48 16.47 -1.80
C ASP A 333 24.12 16.37 -1.09
N ILE A 334 23.06 16.02 -1.83
CA ILE A 334 21.74 15.74 -1.28
C ILE A 334 21.79 14.50 -0.37
N LEU A 335 22.49 13.45 -0.79
CA LEU A 335 22.68 12.26 0.05
C LEU A 335 23.43 12.60 1.34
N LYS A 336 24.49 13.41 1.30
CA LYS A 336 25.18 13.86 2.51
C LYS A 336 24.25 14.63 3.44
N MET A 337 23.40 15.50 2.91
CA MET A 337 22.42 16.21 3.71
C MET A 337 21.48 15.22 4.40
N ALA A 338 20.95 14.24 3.67
CA ALA A 338 20.08 13.20 4.22
C ALA A 338 20.77 12.33 5.29
N LEU A 339 22.02 11.92 5.06
CA LEU A 339 22.80 11.10 6.00
C LEU A 339 23.11 11.85 7.32
N ASN A 340 23.26 13.17 7.26
CA ASN A 340 23.52 14.03 8.41
C ASN A 340 22.26 14.68 8.98
N HIS A 341 21.08 14.35 8.46
CA HIS A 341 19.85 15.01 8.82
C HIS A 341 19.43 14.66 10.26
N ASP A 342 19.09 15.68 11.05
CA ASP A 342 18.44 15.50 12.35
C ASP A 342 16.93 15.33 12.10
N TYR A 343 16.43 14.11 12.33
CA TYR A 343 15.01 13.74 12.19
C TYR A 343 14.05 14.63 12.99
N LYS A 344 14.54 15.47 13.91
CA LYS A 344 13.75 16.45 14.64
C LYS A 344 13.39 17.68 13.82
N LYS A 345 14.00 17.86 12.64
CA LYS A 345 13.72 18.94 11.71
C LYS A 345 13.07 18.36 10.46
N PRO A 346 12.18 19.11 9.78
CA PRO A 346 11.68 18.69 8.47
C PRO A 346 12.81 18.72 7.44
N PHE A 347 13.03 17.63 6.72
CA PHE A 347 14.06 17.59 5.67
C PHE A 347 13.69 18.53 4.51
N HIS A 348 12.39 18.69 4.27
CA HIS A 348 11.85 19.49 3.17
C HIS A 348 12.32 20.96 3.20
N ASP A 349 12.55 21.53 4.39
CA ASP A 349 12.92 22.95 4.52
C ASP A 349 14.41 23.19 4.21
N GLU A 350 15.25 22.15 4.29
CA GLU A 350 16.70 22.25 4.12
C GLU A 350 17.16 21.84 2.72
N CYS A 351 16.35 21.05 1.99
CA CYS A 351 16.76 20.39 0.75
C CYS A 351 16.45 21.19 -0.53
N PRO A 352 17.39 21.33 -1.48
CA PRO A 352 17.15 21.99 -2.76
C PRO A 352 16.36 21.08 -3.72
N TRP A 353 15.04 21.01 -3.55
CA TRP A 353 14.16 20.10 -4.30
C TRP A 353 14.21 20.26 -5.81
N GLU A 354 14.44 21.48 -6.32
CA GLU A 354 14.59 21.77 -7.74
C GLU A 354 15.72 20.92 -8.35
N ASN A 355 16.85 20.81 -7.64
CA ASN A 355 17.98 19.99 -8.07
C ASN A 355 17.63 18.49 -8.09
N ILE A 356 16.82 18.01 -7.13
CA ILE A 356 16.42 16.60 -7.13
C ILE A 356 15.48 16.29 -8.28
N PHE A 357 14.53 17.18 -8.58
CA PHE A 357 13.60 16.97 -9.69
C PHE A 357 14.34 16.85 -11.04
N ASP A 358 15.37 17.68 -11.24
CA ASP A 358 16.22 17.61 -12.42
C ASP A 358 17.00 16.28 -12.48
N ILE A 359 17.57 15.84 -11.36
CA ILE A 359 18.29 14.56 -11.25
C ILE A 359 17.35 13.38 -11.53
N VAL A 360 16.17 13.35 -10.89
CA VAL A 360 15.14 12.31 -11.07
C VAL A 360 14.67 12.29 -12.53
N SER A 361 14.47 13.46 -13.13
CA SER A 361 14.06 13.56 -14.54
C SER A 361 15.15 13.07 -15.49
N GLU A 362 16.41 13.42 -15.25
CA GLU A 362 17.56 12.97 -16.05
C GLU A 362 17.69 11.43 -16.02
N ILE A 363 17.56 10.84 -14.84
CA ILE A 363 17.65 9.39 -14.64
C ILE A 363 16.43 8.66 -15.23
N SER A 364 15.23 9.18 -15.00
CA SER A 364 13.98 8.63 -15.54
C SER A 364 13.98 8.65 -17.07
N PHE A 365 14.49 9.73 -17.68
CA PHE A 365 14.62 9.85 -19.14
C PHE A 365 15.61 8.83 -19.70
N LYS A 366 16.79 8.68 -19.08
CA LYS A 366 17.78 7.67 -19.47
C LYS A 366 17.25 6.23 -19.32
N ASN A 367 16.32 5.95 -18.40
CA ASN A 367 15.69 4.64 -18.23
C ASN A 367 14.69 4.30 -19.35
N ARG A 368 14.07 5.30 -19.99
CA ARG A 368 13.21 5.06 -21.14
C ARG A 368 14.00 4.69 -22.39
N ILE A 369 15.14 5.33 -22.62
CA ILE A 369 15.99 5.11 -23.80
C ILE A 369 16.75 3.77 -23.76
N SER A 370 17.07 3.25 -22.57
CA SER A 370 17.84 2.00 -22.43
C SER A 370 16.98 0.72 -22.40
N ASN A 371 15.66 0.86 -22.39
CA ASN A 371 14.70 -0.26 -22.44
C ASN A 371 14.01 -0.39 -23.81
N GLU A 372 14.37 0.46 -24.78
CA GLU A 372 14.12 0.30 -26.22
C GLU A 372 15.36 -0.30 -26.88
#